data_AF-A0A2W4MZ61-F1
#
_entry.id   AF-A0A2W4MZ61-F1
#
_cell.length_a   1.000
_cell.length_b   1.000
_cell.length_c   1.000
_cell.angle_alpha   90.00
_cell.angle_beta   90.00
_cell.angle_gamma   90.00
#
_symmetry.space_group_name_H-M   'P 1'
#
loop_
_entity.id
_entity.type
_entity.pdbx_description
1 polymer ?
#
loop_
_entity_poly.entity_id
_entity_poly.type
_entity_poly.pdbx_seq_one_letter_code
_entity_poly.pdbx_strand_id
1 'polypeptide(L)'
;MGAEPGGYLPPRPGRAAVARLLAATYNLEPQPLQPDYAGAAAYLRTRLRRRSLVVLLTDLADPATARELARQVAVLARHHLVLVVSQVDPALVAIARSLPEDAAGAYRKAAALEVLAAREEIRAGLSRAGAVVLDVPPGQLAPALVSRYLELKARNRV
;
A
#
# COMPACT_ATOMS: atom_id res chain seq x y z
N MET A 1 -13.79 18.27 -6.43
CA MET A 1 -13.05 18.20 -7.71
C MET A 1 -11.77 17.44 -7.39
N GLY A 2 -11.73 16.15 -7.70
CA GLY A 2 -10.64 15.26 -7.30
C GLY A 2 -9.35 15.58 -8.06
N ALA A 3 -8.20 15.34 -7.44
CA ALA A 3 -6.92 15.54 -8.12
C ALA A 3 -6.82 14.56 -9.30
N GLU A 4 -6.54 15.06 -10.50
CA GLU A 4 -6.27 14.17 -11.62
C GLU A 4 -4.98 13.36 -11.36
N PRO A 5 -4.91 12.08 -11.77
CA PRO A 5 -3.70 11.29 -11.60
C PRO A 5 -2.51 12.01 -12.24
N GLY A 6 -1.42 12.19 -11.47
CA GLY A 6 -0.22 12.92 -11.92
C GLY A 6 0.49 12.33 -13.14
N GLY A 7 0.08 11.14 -13.60
CA GLY A 7 0.50 10.56 -14.87
C GLY A 7 -0.08 9.17 -15.09
N TYR A 8 -0.08 8.73 -16.35
CA TYR A 8 -0.39 7.35 -16.73
C TYR A 8 0.60 6.84 -17.76
N LEU A 9 1.29 5.76 -17.42
CA LEU A 9 2.15 5.03 -18.35
C LEU A 9 1.44 3.77 -18.82
N PRO A 10 1.11 3.64 -20.13
CA PRO A 10 0.52 2.42 -20.64
C PRO A 10 1.51 1.26 -20.54
N PRO A 11 1.03 0.04 -20.24
CA PRO A 11 1.88 -1.13 -20.09
C PRO A 11 2.62 -1.42 -21.40
N ARG A 12 3.94 -1.62 -21.32
CA ARG A 12 4.76 -2.09 -22.44
C ARG A 12 5.73 -3.17 -21.96
N PRO A 13 6.02 -4.17 -22.79
CA PRO A 13 7.01 -5.18 -22.45
C PRO A 13 8.44 -4.65 -22.57
N GLY A 14 9.39 -5.37 -21.95
CA GLY A 14 10.82 -5.17 -22.13
C GLY A 14 11.46 -4.18 -21.15
N ARG A 15 12.81 -4.17 -21.13
CA ARG A 15 13.62 -3.35 -20.20
C ARG A 15 13.36 -1.84 -20.34
N ALA A 16 13.03 -1.38 -21.55
CA ALA A 16 12.70 0.02 -21.80
C ALA A 16 11.48 0.51 -21.00
N ALA A 17 10.56 -0.39 -20.61
CA ALA A 17 9.42 -0.02 -19.77
C ALA A 17 9.85 0.41 -18.36
N VAL A 18 10.89 -0.22 -17.79
CA VAL A 18 11.43 0.14 -16.47
C VAL A 18 12.06 1.52 -16.50
N ALA A 19 12.88 1.81 -17.51
CA ALA A 19 13.49 3.14 -17.67
C ALA A 19 12.44 4.25 -17.79
N ARG A 20 11.33 3.99 -18.52
CA ARG A 20 10.21 4.93 -18.62
C ARG A 20 9.49 5.14 -17.30
N LEU A 21 9.30 4.08 -16.52
CA LEU A 21 8.68 4.17 -15.20
C LEU A 21 9.55 5.04 -14.27
N LEU A 22 10.85 4.76 -14.21
CA LEU A 22 11.80 5.55 -13.43
C LEU A 22 11.78 7.02 -13.85
N ALA A 23 11.85 7.31 -15.15
CA ALA A 23 11.82 8.67 -15.67
C ALA A 23 10.52 9.42 -15.32
N ALA A 24 9.37 8.74 -15.38
CA ALA A 24 8.08 9.34 -15.03
C ALA A 24 7.91 9.58 -13.52
N THR A 25 8.58 8.78 -12.68
CA THR A 25 8.51 8.93 -11.21
C THR A 25 9.60 9.83 -10.64
N TYR A 26 10.69 10.08 -11.38
CA TYR A 26 11.87 10.76 -10.87
C TYR A 26 11.61 12.21 -10.43
N ASN A 27 10.78 12.95 -11.17
CA ASN A 27 10.46 14.36 -10.89
C ASN A 27 9.14 14.53 -10.10
N LEU A 28 8.61 13.46 -9.49
CA LEU A 28 7.41 13.58 -8.67
C LEU A 28 7.79 14.18 -7.32
N GLU A 29 7.33 15.40 -7.08
CA GLU A 29 7.50 16.09 -5.80
C GLU A 29 6.38 15.69 -4.82
N PRO A 30 6.70 15.44 -3.54
CA PRO A 30 5.70 15.24 -2.51
C PRO A 30 4.80 16.46 -2.37
N GLN A 31 3.49 16.23 -2.30
CA GLN A 31 2.51 17.29 -2.09
C GLN A 31 1.79 17.05 -0.75
N PRO A 32 1.47 18.10 0.02
CA PRO A 32 0.75 18.00 1.29
C PRO A 32 -0.76 17.82 1.05
N LEU A 33 -1.11 16.83 0.21
CA LEU A 33 -2.47 16.50 -0.17
C LEU A 33 -2.81 15.09 0.33
N GLN A 34 -4.08 14.88 0.66
CA GLN A 34 -4.57 13.55 0.93
C GLN A 34 -4.66 12.73 -0.37
N PRO A 35 -4.32 11.43 -0.33
CA PRO A 35 -4.49 10.55 -1.48
C PRO A 35 -5.96 10.46 -1.91
N ASP A 36 -6.26 10.78 -3.18
CA ASP A 36 -7.58 10.58 -3.77
C ASP A 36 -7.73 9.14 -4.31
N TYR A 37 -7.96 8.18 -3.40
CA TYR A 37 -8.14 6.79 -3.80
C TYR A 37 -9.40 6.57 -4.65
N ALA A 38 -10.45 7.36 -4.44
CA ALA A 38 -11.68 7.26 -5.21
C ALA A 38 -11.43 7.67 -6.67
N GLY A 39 -10.76 8.80 -6.88
CA GLY A 39 -10.32 9.27 -8.19
C GLY A 39 -9.38 8.27 -8.87
N ALA A 40 -8.38 7.76 -8.14
CA ALA A 40 -7.46 6.77 -8.66
C ALA A 40 -8.18 5.46 -9.08
N ALA A 41 -9.08 4.94 -8.25
CA ALA A 41 -9.84 3.72 -8.56
C ALA A 41 -10.81 3.93 -9.73
N ALA A 42 -11.51 5.06 -9.77
CA ALA A 42 -12.36 5.44 -10.89
C ALA A 42 -11.55 5.50 -12.19
N TYR A 43 -10.40 6.18 -12.16
CA TYR A 43 -9.50 6.28 -13.30
C TYR A 43 -9.01 4.90 -13.76
N LEU A 44 -8.54 4.04 -12.86
CA LEU A 44 -8.09 2.69 -13.18
C LEU A 44 -9.19 1.85 -13.83
N ARG A 45 -10.44 1.94 -13.35
CA ARG A 45 -11.58 1.23 -13.95
C ARG A 45 -11.86 1.64 -15.39
N THR A 46 -11.55 2.88 -15.79
CA THR A 46 -11.69 3.31 -17.20
C THR A 46 -10.60 2.72 -18.11
N ARG A 47 -9.43 2.38 -17.55
CA ARG A 47 -8.25 1.91 -18.28
C ARG A 47 -8.12 0.38 -18.30
N LEU A 48 -8.42 -0.29 -17.18
CA LEU A 48 -8.24 -1.72 -17.00
C LEU A 48 -9.46 -2.52 -17.50
N ARG A 49 -9.44 -2.92 -18.78
CA ARG A 49 -10.54 -3.68 -19.40
C ARG A 49 -10.48 -5.20 -19.18
N ARG A 50 -9.39 -5.71 -18.62
CA ARG A 50 -9.17 -7.15 -18.35
C ARG A 50 -8.76 -7.33 -16.89
N ARG A 51 -9.01 -8.53 -16.35
CA ARG A 51 -8.49 -8.92 -15.03
C ARG A 51 -6.99 -8.63 -14.98
N SER A 52 -6.56 -7.95 -13.92
CA SER A 52 -5.21 -7.43 -13.76
C SER A 52 -4.80 -7.53 -12.29
N LEU A 53 -3.50 -7.53 -12.03
CA LEU A 53 -2.95 -7.27 -10.70
C LEU A 53 -2.80 -5.76 -10.52
N VAL A 54 -3.49 -5.21 -9.53
CA VAL A 54 -3.36 -3.81 -9.11
C VAL A 54 -2.51 -3.79 -7.85
N VAL A 55 -1.32 -3.22 -7.93
CA VAL A 55 -0.41 -3.04 -6.79
C VAL A 55 -0.53 -1.62 -6.29
N LEU A 56 -0.94 -1.44 -5.04
CA LEU A 56 -1.06 -0.15 -4.37
C LEU A 56 0.09 0.00 -3.37
N LEU A 57 1.07 0.84 -3.68
CA LEU A 57 2.16 1.19 -2.78
C LEU A 57 1.70 2.41 -1.95
N THR A 58 1.38 2.21 -0.67
CA THR A 58 0.81 3.27 0.15
C THR A 58 1.04 3.04 1.65
N ASP A 59 1.04 4.11 2.43
CA ASP A 59 1.19 4.03 3.88
C ASP A 59 -0.14 3.68 4.57
N LEU A 60 -0.04 2.98 5.71
CA LEU A 60 -1.18 2.56 6.53
C LEU A 60 -1.22 3.29 7.88
N ALA A 61 -0.87 4.58 7.91
CA ALA A 61 -0.78 5.33 9.17
C ALA A 61 -2.13 5.85 9.71
N ASP A 62 -3.06 6.25 8.83
CA ASP A 62 -4.31 6.92 9.25
C ASP A 62 -5.56 6.05 9.05
N PRO A 63 -6.35 5.78 10.11
CA PRO A 63 -7.60 5.01 10.01
C PRO A 63 -8.64 5.62 9.08
N ALA A 64 -8.75 6.95 8.97
CA ALA A 64 -9.76 7.57 8.10
C ALA A 64 -9.44 7.32 6.62
N THR A 65 -8.18 7.58 6.24
CA THR A 65 -7.61 7.31 4.93
C THR A 65 -7.68 5.82 4.57
N ALA A 66 -7.39 4.94 5.54
CA ALA A 66 -7.50 3.49 5.37
C ALA A 66 -8.92 2.99 5.11
N ARG A 67 -9.95 3.59 5.72
CA ARG A 67 -11.35 3.22 5.45
C ARG A 67 -11.76 3.56 4.03
N GLU A 68 -11.33 4.72 3.52
CA GLU A 68 -11.55 5.09 2.12
C GLU A 68 -10.81 4.13 1.18
N LEU A 69 -9.53 3.86 1.46
CA LEU A 69 -8.75 2.87 0.71
C LEU A 69 -9.48 1.51 0.68
N ALA A 70 -9.98 1.03 1.82
CA ALA A 70 -10.70 -0.24 1.90
C ALA A 70 -11.98 -0.26 1.04
N ARG A 71 -12.74 0.85 1.00
CA ARG A 71 -13.90 0.98 0.09
C ARG A 71 -13.49 0.84 -1.37
N GLN A 72 -12.43 1.53 -1.78
CA GLN A 72 -11.97 1.50 -3.17
C GLN A 72 -11.32 0.15 -3.54
N VAL A 73 -10.61 -0.46 -2.60
CA VAL A 73 -10.11 -1.84 -2.71
C VAL A 73 -11.28 -2.79 -2.96
N ALA A 74 -12.37 -2.70 -2.19
CA ALA A 74 -13.53 -3.57 -2.36
C ALA A 74 -14.17 -3.42 -3.75
N VAL A 75 -14.15 -2.22 -4.33
CA VAL A 75 -14.62 -1.98 -5.70
C VAL A 75 -13.69 -2.63 -6.73
N LEU A 76 -12.38 -2.40 -6.62
CA LEU A 76 -11.38 -2.94 -7.55
C LEU A 76 -11.29 -4.48 -7.47
N ALA A 77 -11.40 -5.03 -6.26
CA ALA A 77 -11.29 -6.46 -5.97
C ALA A 77 -12.39 -7.31 -6.62
N ARG A 78 -13.50 -6.69 -7.07
CA ARG A 78 -14.55 -7.39 -7.83
C ARG A 78 -14.07 -7.93 -9.17
N HIS A 79 -13.09 -7.29 -9.79
CA HIS A 79 -12.62 -7.63 -11.14
C HIS A 79 -11.10 -7.79 -11.25
N HIS A 80 -10.35 -7.35 -10.24
CA HIS A 80 -8.90 -7.35 -10.22
C HIS A 80 -8.38 -8.01 -8.96
N LEU A 81 -7.16 -8.55 -9.03
CA LEU A 81 -6.45 -8.90 -7.81
C LEU A 81 -5.79 -7.64 -7.27
N VAL A 82 -6.10 -7.26 -6.03
CA VAL A 82 -5.52 -6.07 -5.40
C VAL A 82 -4.46 -6.49 -4.40
N LEU A 83 -3.26 -5.91 -4.50
CA LEU A 83 -2.16 -6.09 -3.58
C LEU A 83 -1.80 -4.73 -2.97
N VAL A 84 -2.09 -4.55 -1.69
CA VAL A 84 -1.69 -3.37 -0.94
C VAL A 84 -0.32 -3.65 -0.31
N VAL A 85 0.63 -2.75 -0.53
CA VAL A 85 1.99 -2.86 -0.01
C VAL A 85 2.29 -1.61 0.79
N SER A 86 2.65 -1.81 2.05
CA SER A 86 3.02 -0.77 2.99
C SER A 86 4.33 -1.08 3.68
N GLN A 87 4.83 -0.09 4.41
CA GLN A 87 6.02 -0.23 5.23
C GLN A 87 5.72 0.08 6.68
N VAL A 88 6.30 -0.73 7.56
CA VAL A 88 6.26 -0.52 9.01
C VAL A 88 7.59 0.07 9.48
N ASP A 89 7.53 1.14 10.28
CA ASP A 89 8.71 1.76 10.86
C ASP A 89 9.39 0.80 11.86
N PRO A 90 10.63 0.36 11.63
CA PRO A 90 11.36 -0.50 12.56
C PRO A 90 11.58 0.15 13.93
N ALA A 91 11.70 1.48 14.00
CA ALA A 91 11.88 2.20 15.26
C ALA A 91 10.61 2.10 16.13
N LEU A 92 9.43 2.22 15.52
CA LEU A 92 8.15 2.00 16.21
C LEU A 92 8.06 0.58 16.77
N VAL A 93 8.44 -0.43 15.98
CA VAL A 93 8.47 -1.84 16.42
C VAL A 93 9.46 -2.05 17.56
N ALA A 94 10.62 -1.40 17.51
CA ALA A 94 11.62 -1.46 18.57
C ALA A 94 11.10 -0.85 19.88
N ILE A 95 10.43 0.30 19.82
CA ILE A 95 9.81 0.94 21.00
C ILE A 95 8.73 0.04 21.60
N ALA A 96 7.87 -0.55 20.78
CA ALA A 96 6.81 -1.46 21.25
C ALA A 96 7.38 -2.73 21.93
N ARG A 97 8.58 -3.17 21.53
CA ARG A 97 9.27 -4.35 22.08
C ARG A 97 10.21 -4.04 23.25
N SER A 98 10.48 -2.77 23.54
CA SER A 98 11.42 -2.39 24.60
C SER A 98 10.89 -2.74 25.99
N LEU A 99 11.81 -2.86 26.96
CA LEU A 99 11.47 -2.91 28.38
C LEU A 99 11.64 -1.49 28.94
N PRO A 100 10.57 -0.84 29.43
CA PRO A 100 10.69 0.52 29.94
C PRO A 100 11.41 0.54 31.30
N GLU A 101 12.36 1.46 31.45
CA GLU A 101 13.11 1.69 32.69
C GLU A 101 12.45 2.73 33.60
N ASP A 102 11.54 3.54 33.03
CA ASP A 102 10.83 4.61 33.70
C ASP A 102 9.39 4.76 33.17
N ALA A 103 8.63 5.64 33.80
CA ALA A 103 7.24 5.92 33.40
C ALA A 103 7.16 6.49 31.97
N ALA A 104 8.09 7.35 31.56
CA ALA A 104 8.12 7.93 30.23
C ALA A 104 8.36 6.87 29.13
N GLY A 105 9.21 5.89 29.39
CA GLY A 105 9.41 4.71 28.56
C GLY A 105 8.15 3.85 28.47
N ALA A 106 7.44 3.67 29.59
CA ALA A 106 6.18 2.91 29.60
C ALA A 106 5.11 3.59 28.74
N TYR A 107 4.97 4.91 28.83
CA TYR A 107 4.06 5.68 27.96
C TYR A 107 4.45 5.58 26.48
N ARG A 108 5.73 5.73 26.13
CA ARG A 108 6.20 5.57 24.74
C ARG A 108 5.90 4.18 24.19
N LYS A 109 6.13 3.14 24.98
CA LYS A 109 5.79 1.76 24.62
C LYS A 109 4.29 1.58 24.40
N ALA A 110 3.46 2.09 25.31
CA ALA A 110 2.00 2.00 25.20
C ALA A 110 1.50 2.69 23.91
N ALA A 111 1.98 3.90 23.62
CA ALA A 111 1.64 4.61 22.39
C ALA A 111 2.09 3.83 21.14
N ALA A 112 3.29 3.26 21.14
CA ALA A 112 3.77 2.45 20.02
C ALA A 112 2.90 1.20 19.78
N LEU A 113 2.45 0.55 20.86
CA LEU A 113 1.53 -0.60 20.78
C LEU A 113 0.17 -0.19 20.21
N GLU A 114 -0.35 0.97 20.58
CA GLU A 114 -1.62 1.49 20.04
C GLU A 114 -1.53 1.73 18.53
N VAL A 115 -0.45 2.35 18.06
CA VAL A 115 -0.22 2.56 16.61
C VAL A 115 -0.12 1.23 15.87
N LEU A 116 0.60 0.24 16.42
CA LEU A 116 0.72 -1.08 15.80
C LEU A 116 -0.62 -1.83 15.78
N ALA A 117 -1.43 -1.69 16.84
CA ALA A 117 -2.77 -2.28 16.89
C ALA A 117 -3.69 -1.66 15.83
N ALA A 118 -3.70 -0.33 15.71
CA ALA A 118 -4.47 0.37 14.68
C ALA A 118 -4.05 -0.05 13.26
N ARG A 119 -2.74 -0.21 13.01
CA ARG A 119 -2.22 -0.73 11.73
C ARG A 119 -2.71 -2.15 11.44
N GLU A 120 -2.75 -3.02 12.44
CA GLU A 120 -3.25 -4.39 12.28
C GLU A 120 -4.76 -4.40 11.97
N GLU A 121 -5.55 -3.54 12.61
CA GLU A 121 -6.97 -3.36 12.28
C GLU A 121 -7.19 -2.89 10.84
N ILE A 122 -6.39 -1.93 10.38
CA ILE A 122 -6.39 -1.46 8.99
C ILE A 122 -6.06 -2.61 8.03
N ARG A 123 -5.00 -3.38 8.32
CA ARG A 123 -4.59 -4.53 7.51
C ARG A 123 -5.69 -5.59 7.43
N ALA A 124 -6.35 -5.87 8.53
CA ALA A 124 -7.48 -6.80 8.58
C ALA A 124 -8.68 -6.26 7.79
N GLY A 125 -8.96 -4.95 7.88
CA GLY A 125 -10.00 -4.28 7.10
C GLY A 125 -9.79 -4.38 5.59
N LEU A 126 -8.56 -4.10 5.13
CA LEU A 126 -8.17 -4.23 3.72
C LEU A 126 -8.25 -5.68 3.24
N SER A 127 -7.85 -6.62 4.09
CA SER A 127 -7.95 -8.05 3.79
C SER A 127 -9.41 -8.48 3.62
N ARG A 128 -10.32 -8.03 4.52
CA ARG A 128 -11.77 -8.24 4.39
C ARG A 128 -12.35 -7.58 3.14
N ALA A 129 -11.80 -6.46 2.72
CA ALA A 129 -12.17 -5.79 1.46
C ALA A 129 -11.68 -6.53 0.20
N GLY A 130 -10.89 -7.61 0.34
CA GLY A 130 -10.44 -8.45 -0.76
C GLY A 130 -9.01 -8.16 -1.26
N ALA A 131 -8.26 -7.28 -0.59
CA ALA A 131 -6.85 -7.12 -0.87
C ALA A 131 -6.00 -8.25 -0.26
N VAL A 132 -4.92 -8.58 -0.94
CA VAL A 132 -3.75 -9.15 -0.29
C VAL A 132 -2.94 -7.99 0.28
N VAL A 133 -2.50 -8.06 1.53
CA VAL A 133 -1.72 -6.99 2.16
C VAL A 133 -0.31 -7.47 2.50
N LEU A 134 0.69 -6.70 2.11
CA LEU A 134 2.07 -6.81 2.55
C LEU A 134 2.41 -5.59 3.39
N ASP A 135 2.83 -5.80 4.63
CA ASP A 135 3.37 -4.75 5.49
C ASP A 135 4.75 -5.21 5.94
N VAL A 136 5.79 -4.53 5.46
CA VAL A 136 7.18 -5.02 5.55
C VAL A 136 8.12 -3.89 5.96
N PRO A 137 9.23 -4.17 6.65
CA PRO A 137 10.18 -3.12 7.00
C PRO A 137 10.82 -2.48 5.75
N PRO A 138 11.36 -1.25 5.87
CA PRO A 138 12.18 -0.62 4.86
C PRO A 138 13.29 -1.55 4.35
N GLY A 139 13.59 -1.48 3.06
CA GLY A 139 14.57 -2.35 2.40
C GLY A 139 14.06 -3.75 2.01
N GLN A 140 12.97 -4.24 2.60
CA GLN A 140 12.39 -5.55 2.24
C GLN A 140 11.23 -5.48 1.24
N LEU A 141 10.76 -4.27 0.90
CA LEU A 141 9.60 -4.07 0.03
C LEU A 141 9.76 -4.76 -1.34
N ALA A 142 10.86 -4.49 -2.04
CA ALA A 142 11.11 -5.04 -3.36
C ALA A 142 11.17 -6.58 -3.38
N PRO A 143 12.01 -7.26 -2.56
CA PRO A 143 12.06 -8.72 -2.56
C PRO A 143 10.73 -9.35 -2.10
N ALA A 144 10.04 -8.76 -1.11
CA ALA A 144 8.75 -9.27 -0.66
C ALA A 144 7.66 -9.16 -1.73
N LEU A 145 7.58 -8.01 -2.41
CA LEU A 145 6.64 -7.77 -3.49
C LEU A 145 6.88 -8.73 -4.68
N VAL A 146 8.14 -8.90 -5.10
CA VAL A 146 8.48 -9.84 -6.19
C VAL A 146 8.11 -11.27 -5.80
N SER A 147 8.50 -11.71 -4.60
CA SER A 147 8.18 -13.05 -4.10
C SER A 147 6.66 -13.28 -4.08
N ARG A 148 5.90 -12.29 -3.60
CA ARG A 148 4.45 -12.37 -3.55
C ARG A 148 3.82 -12.39 -4.94
N TYR A 149 4.31 -11.59 -5.86
CA TYR A 149 3.87 -11.62 -7.26
C TYR A 149 4.08 -13.01 -7.87
N LEU A 150 5.27 -13.60 -7.70
CA LEU A 150 5.57 -14.93 -8.24
C LEU A 150 4.66 -16.01 -7.64
N GLU A 151 4.36 -15.94 -6.34
CA GLU A 151 3.41 -16.86 -5.69
C GLU A 151 1.99 -16.70 -6.24
N LEU A 152 1.52 -15.46 -6.43
CA LEU A 152 0.20 -15.18 -6.99
C LEU A 152 0.09 -15.67 -8.44
N LYS A 153 1.15 -15.49 -9.24
CA LYS A 153 1.25 -16.00 -10.60
C LYS A 153 1.26 -17.52 -10.64
N ALA A 154 2.02 -18.17 -9.77
CA ALA A 154 2.08 -19.64 -9.68
C ALA A 154 0.71 -20.27 -9.35
N ARG A 155 -0.16 -19.55 -8.64
CA ARG A 155 -1.52 -19.97 -8.31
C ARG A 155 -2.57 -19.60 -9.37
N ASN A 156 -2.16 -19.18 -10.58
CA ASN A 156 -3.04 -18.68 -11.64
C ASN A 156 -4.02 -17.58 -11.18
N ARG A 157 -3.60 -16.76 -10.19
CA ARG A 157 -4.41 -15.63 -9.69
C ARG A 157 -4.19 -14.35 -10.48
N VAL A 158 -3.15 -14.29 -11.31
CA VAL A 158 -2.74 -13.19 -12.20
C VAL A 158 -2.26 -13.77 -13.52
#